data_AF-A0A6S7JV48-F1
#
_entry.id   AF-A0A6S7JV48-F1
#
_cell.length_a   1.000
_cell.length_b   1.000
_cell.length_c   1.000
_cell.angle_alpha   90.00
_cell.angle_beta   90.00
_cell.angle_gamma   90.00
#
_symmetry.space_group_name_H-M   'P 1'
#
loop_
_entity.id
_entity.type
_entity.pdbx_description
1 polymer ?
#
loop_
_entity_poly.entity_id
_entity_poly.type
_entity_poly.pdbx_seq_one_letter_code
_entity_poly.pdbx_strand_id
1 'polypeptide(L)'
;MKTYDFFFGLNLGEWLFSHTDNLSKTLQSTKMCAASGQRLANLTKEVLQKIRSDESFILYYEAILIKSKNIPSISEPTLPRKRRAPARFEIGTGMPSYPTTSQDYYRQIYFECIDFMINAIEQRFNQPSFSVYEQMESFLLKVLNDQDYSTELQFLEDNYSGDLDIGALKSQLEIFKLLLKDADCVCFYDMLVKIRELPEPEKKMISHIITICKLIQVNPATSASAERSFSAARRLKTWLRSTMSQERLNNLTVINEHKERTDGLCLVDIANEFCERNENRKRNFGRFVESDCYQHSNICAICQKEALECLTGATTTQVHVIKGNFGCLLSYQTASALGLIMLNVNNVKPEHATHEQLMKEYAHLFNGIGTIKNFEVKLHIDDTVPPVAQTPRRIPFHMRQKVSDALDTLESDGVIEKVSDACILYRTSEVFTRMLIGFAKE
;
A
#
# COMPACT_ATOMS: atom_id res chain seq x y z
N MET A 1 -6.72 28.15 16.25
CA MET A 1 -6.37 27.18 17.30
C MET A 1 -6.79 27.61 18.72
N LYS A 2 -7.82 28.45 18.91
CA LYS A 2 -8.29 28.90 20.25
C LYS A 2 -9.60 28.24 20.69
N THR A 3 -10.02 27.19 20.00
CA THR A 3 -11.26 26.47 20.28
C THR A 3 -11.02 25.38 21.31
N TYR A 4 -12.00 25.17 22.19
CA TYR A 4 -11.97 24.10 23.20
C TYR A 4 -11.78 22.72 22.56
N ASP A 5 -12.45 22.45 21.42
CA ASP A 5 -12.30 21.19 20.67
C ASP A 5 -10.83 20.87 20.36
N PHE A 6 -10.08 21.87 19.92
CA PHE A 6 -8.66 21.71 19.59
C PHE A 6 -7.82 21.50 20.84
N PHE A 7 -8.11 22.24 21.91
CA PHE A 7 -7.43 22.08 23.20
C PHE A 7 -7.66 20.69 23.80
N PHE A 8 -8.91 20.22 23.81
CA PHE A 8 -9.29 18.90 24.28
C PHE A 8 -8.60 17.81 23.44
N GLY A 9 -8.71 17.88 22.11
CA GLY A 9 -8.08 16.91 21.21
C GLY A 9 -6.56 16.86 21.34
N LEU A 10 -5.89 18.00 21.55
CA LEU A 10 -4.44 18.06 21.73
C LEU A 10 -4.00 17.40 23.04
N ASN A 11 -4.66 17.71 24.16
CA ASN A 11 -4.34 17.06 25.44
C ASN A 11 -4.69 15.57 25.42
N LEU A 12 -5.77 15.19 24.73
CA LEU A 12 -6.17 13.79 24.59
C LEU A 12 -5.14 13.03 23.76
N GLY A 13 -4.70 13.61 22.64
CA GLY A 13 -3.63 13.07 21.80
C GLY A 13 -2.32 12.92 22.58
N GLU A 14 -1.85 13.97 23.25
CA GLU A 14 -0.63 13.92 24.07
C GLU A 14 -0.68 12.78 25.09
N TRP A 15 -1.79 12.67 25.81
CA TRP A 15 -1.97 11.64 26.83
C TRP A 15 -2.04 10.23 26.24
N LEU A 16 -2.87 9.99 25.23
CA LEU A 16 -2.97 8.68 24.59
C LEU A 16 -1.66 8.26 23.92
N PHE A 17 -0.99 9.20 23.23
CA PHE A 17 0.29 8.91 22.59
C PHE A 17 1.38 8.62 23.60
N SER A 18 1.35 9.19 24.81
CA SER A 18 2.32 8.86 25.87
C SER A 18 2.30 7.38 26.25
N HIS A 19 1.12 6.73 26.23
CA HIS A 19 1.00 5.30 26.48
C HIS A 19 1.62 4.47 25.34
N THR A 20 1.37 4.86 24.09
CA THR A 20 1.89 4.14 22.92
C THR A 20 3.33 4.46 22.55
N ASP A 21 3.86 5.61 22.99
CA ASP A 21 5.24 6.02 22.71
C ASP A 21 6.24 5.08 23.40
N ASN A 22 5.93 4.63 24.62
CA ASN A 22 6.73 3.61 25.30
C ASN A 22 6.78 2.32 24.49
N LEU A 23 5.62 1.82 24.03
CA LEU A 23 5.55 0.64 23.16
C LEU A 23 6.38 0.85 21.88
N SER A 24 6.19 1.98 21.20
CA SER A 24 6.91 2.32 19.97
C SER A 24 8.43 2.35 20.15
N LYS A 25 8.93 3.00 21.19
CA LYS A 25 10.36 3.04 21.52
C LYS A 25 10.93 1.66 21.80
N THR A 26 10.20 0.85 22.57
CA THR A 26 10.63 -0.49 22.92
C THR A 26 10.68 -1.40 21.67
N LEU A 27 9.66 -1.36 20.81
CA LEU A 27 9.62 -2.13 19.56
C LEU A 27 10.72 -1.75 18.55
N GLN A 28 11.30 -0.55 18.67
CA GLN A 28 12.41 -0.11 17.84
C GLN A 28 13.78 -0.67 18.28
N SER A 29 13.84 -1.43 19.38
CA SER A 29 15.06 -2.12 19.82
C SER A 29 15.55 -3.13 18.78
N THR A 30 16.87 -3.24 18.64
CA THR A 30 17.51 -4.17 17.68
C THR A 30 17.39 -5.64 18.07
N LYS A 31 17.12 -5.93 19.36
CA LYS A 31 17.01 -7.29 19.91
C LYS A 31 15.57 -7.70 20.26
N MET A 32 14.57 -7.08 19.61
CA MET A 32 13.17 -7.40 19.91
C MET A 32 12.73 -8.69 19.21
N CYS A 33 12.18 -9.65 19.97
CA CYS A 33 11.47 -10.80 19.42
C CYS A 33 10.00 -10.47 19.13
N ALA A 34 9.39 -11.17 18.15
CA ALA A 34 8.00 -10.99 17.81
C ALA A 34 7.08 -11.41 18.96
N ALA A 35 7.40 -12.52 19.65
CA ALA A 35 6.65 -12.97 20.83
C ALA A 35 6.65 -11.92 21.95
N SER A 36 7.80 -11.31 22.26
CA SER A 36 7.83 -10.20 23.23
C SER A 36 7.11 -8.96 22.72
N GLY A 37 7.23 -8.66 21.42
CA GLY A 37 6.50 -7.56 20.78
C GLY A 37 4.99 -7.69 20.93
N GLN A 38 4.45 -8.90 20.68
CA GLN A 38 3.04 -9.23 20.86
C GLN A 38 2.60 -9.02 22.32
N ARG A 39 3.39 -9.55 23.26
CA ARG A 39 3.10 -9.39 24.69
C ARG A 39 3.05 -7.92 25.11
N LEU A 40 4.02 -7.11 24.67
CA LEU A 40 4.06 -5.68 24.97
C LEU A 40 2.88 -4.91 24.34
N ALA A 41 2.50 -5.28 23.11
CA ALA A 41 1.32 -4.71 22.45
C ALA A 41 0.03 -5.05 23.22
N ASN A 42 -0.11 -6.29 23.67
CA ASN A 42 -1.24 -6.74 24.49
C ASN A 42 -1.30 -6.01 25.84
N LEU A 43 -0.17 -5.85 26.53
CA LEU A 43 -0.09 -5.06 27.78
C LEU A 43 -0.53 -3.61 27.56
N THR A 44 -0.07 -2.98 26.48
CA THR A 44 -0.46 -1.61 26.14
C THR A 44 -1.96 -1.52 25.83
N LYS A 45 -2.50 -2.50 25.11
CA LYS A 45 -3.93 -2.64 24.84
C LYS A 45 -4.74 -2.78 26.13
N GLU A 46 -4.33 -3.61 27.08
CA GLU A 46 -5.01 -3.77 28.37
C GLU A 46 -5.04 -2.46 29.17
N VAL A 47 -3.96 -1.68 29.14
CA VAL A 47 -3.94 -0.35 29.76
C VAL A 47 -4.95 0.58 29.10
N LEU A 48 -5.00 0.62 27.76
CA LEU A 48 -5.98 1.43 27.04
C LEU A 48 -7.43 0.98 27.31
N GLN A 49 -7.67 -0.33 27.44
CA GLN A 49 -8.98 -0.88 27.81
C GLN A 49 -9.41 -0.48 29.23
N LYS A 50 -8.49 -0.44 30.20
CA LYS A 50 -8.78 0.04 31.56
C LYS A 50 -9.13 1.53 31.58
N ILE A 51 -8.40 2.31 30.78
CA ILE A 51 -8.62 3.73 30.59
C ILE A 51 -9.98 4.01 29.91
N ARG A 52 -10.47 3.07 29.11
CA ARG A 52 -11.79 3.12 28.46
C ARG A 52 -12.96 2.88 29.44
N SER A 53 -13.01 3.64 30.54
CA SER A 53 -14.04 3.58 31.56
C SER A 53 -14.64 4.96 31.84
N ASP A 54 -15.89 4.99 32.31
CA ASP A 54 -16.60 6.24 32.63
C ASP A 54 -15.93 7.00 33.77
N GLU A 55 -15.43 6.28 34.78
CA GLU A 55 -14.69 6.85 35.91
C GLU A 55 -13.41 7.57 35.43
N SER A 56 -12.66 6.92 34.54
CA SER A 56 -11.44 7.50 33.96
C SER A 56 -11.74 8.73 33.11
N PHE A 57 -12.85 8.70 32.35
CA PHE A 57 -13.30 9.85 31.58
C PHE A 57 -13.66 11.04 32.47
N ILE A 58 -14.41 10.82 33.56
CA ILE A 58 -14.82 11.89 34.48
C ILE A 58 -13.58 12.58 35.08
N LEU A 59 -12.64 11.80 35.61
CA LEU A 59 -11.39 12.32 36.17
C LEU A 59 -10.57 13.10 35.14
N TYR A 60 -10.49 12.58 33.91
CA TYR A 60 -9.80 13.25 32.81
C TYR A 60 -10.48 14.56 32.43
N TYR A 61 -11.81 14.56 32.26
CA TYR A 61 -12.58 15.73 31.85
C TYR A 61 -12.49 16.86 32.88
N GLU A 62 -12.57 16.55 34.18
CA GLU A 62 -12.38 17.51 35.27
C GLU A 62 -10.98 18.13 35.25
N ALA A 63 -9.94 17.32 35.05
CA ALA A 63 -8.56 17.81 34.94
C ALA A 63 -8.38 18.77 33.75
N ILE A 64 -8.99 18.46 32.60
CA ILE A 64 -8.94 19.31 31.41
C ILE A 64 -9.71 20.62 31.62
N LEU A 65 -10.86 20.60 32.31
CA LEU A 65 -11.60 21.80 32.66
C LEU A 65 -10.80 22.74 33.59
N ILE A 66 -10.07 22.19 34.55
CA ILE A 66 -9.18 22.98 35.41
C ILE A 66 -8.06 23.59 34.57
N LYS A 67 -7.42 22.81 33.69
CA LYS A 67 -6.37 23.30 32.79
C LYS A 67 -6.87 24.39 31.83
N SER A 68 -8.09 24.25 31.29
CA SER A 68 -8.64 25.26 30.37
C SER A 68 -8.92 26.58 31.08
N LYS A 69 -9.40 26.57 32.33
CA LYS A 69 -9.63 27.79 33.14
C LYS A 69 -8.36 28.58 33.42
N ASN A 70 -7.22 27.90 33.52
CA ASN A 70 -5.92 28.54 33.74
C ASN A 70 -5.37 29.26 32.50
N ILE A 71 -5.96 29.07 31.32
CA ILE A 71 -5.51 29.67 30.07
C ILE A 71 -6.61 30.62 29.54
N PRO A 72 -6.45 31.96 29.68
CA PRO A 72 -7.50 32.94 29.37
C PRO A 72 -7.93 33.01 27.90
N SER A 73 -7.22 32.34 26.98
CA SER A 73 -7.43 32.45 25.53
C SER A 73 -8.28 31.32 24.93
N ILE A 74 -8.78 30.39 25.75
CA ILE A 74 -9.50 29.19 25.29
C ILE A 74 -11.00 29.37 25.50
N SER A 75 -11.81 29.00 24.50
CA SER A 75 -13.27 29.03 24.60
C SER A 75 -13.81 28.00 25.59
N GLU A 76 -15.04 28.18 26.07
CA GLU A 76 -15.74 27.18 26.88
C GLU A 76 -16.18 25.95 26.04
N PRO A 77 -16.38 24.78 26.68
CA PRO A 77 -16.89 23.59 26.02
C PRO A 77 -18.33 23.83 25.54
N THR A 78 -18.52 23.88 24.23
CA THR A 78 -19.83 24.11 23.61
C THR A 78 -20.27 22.90 22.80
N LEU A 79 -21.57 22.68 22.72
CA LEU A 79 -22.14 21.64 21.85
C LEU A 79 -22.03 22.07 20.39
N PRO A 80 -21.71 21.14 19.47
CA PRO A 80 -21.75 21.42 18.05
C PRO A 80 -23.15 21.89 17.62
N ARG A 81 -23.18 22.81 16.65
CA ARG A 81 -24.45 23.25 16.07
C ARG A 81 -25.18 22.05 15.47
N LYS A 82 -26.39 21.76 15.96
CA LYS A 82 -27.25 20.69 15.41
C LYS A 82 -27.47 20.92 13.92
N ARG A 83 -26.98 19.99 13.09
CA ARG A 83 -27.28 19.95 11.66
C ARG A 83 -28.22 18.79 11.42
N ARG A 84 -29.28 19.03 10.65
CA ARG A 84 -30.16 17.97 10.18
C ARG A 84 -29.41 17.20 9.10
N ALA A 85 -29.36 15.87 9.21
CA ALA A 85 -28.80 15.05 8.16
C ALA A 85 -29.60 15.28 6.86
N PRO A 86 -28.96 15.32 5.68
CA PRO A 86 -29.69 15.38 4.42
C PRO A 86 -30.62 14.17 4.31
N ALA A 87 -31.87 14.38 3.88
CA ALA A 87 -32.93 13.36 3.86
C ALA A 87 -32.57 12.06 3.10
N ARG A 88 -31.56 12.09 2.22
CA ARG A 88 -31.05 10.90 1.51
C ARG A 88 -30.33 9.90 2.43
N PHE A 89 -29.86 10.31 3.59
CA PHE A 89 -29.08 9.49 4.54
C PHE A 89 -29.85 9.12 5.81
N GLU A 90 -31.13 9.49 5.95
CA GLU A 90 -31.97 9.03 7.06
C GLU A 90 -32.40 7.58 6.80
N ILE A 91 -31.58 6.61 7.24
CA ILE A 91 -31.92 5.19 7.24
C ILE A 91 -32.49 4.86 8.64
N GLY A 92 -33.81 4.77 8.76
CA GLY A 92 -34.51 4.40 10.00
C GLY A 92 -35.61 5.39 10.42
N THR A 93 -36.58 4.92 11.19
CA THR A 93 -37.73 5.70 11.72
C THR A 93 -37.42 6.41 13.05
N GLY A 94 -36.18 6.34 13.54
CA GLY A 94 -35.76 6.94 14.81
C GLY A 94 -35.36 8.42 14.66
N MET A 95 -35.67 9.23 15.67
CA MET A 95 -35.14 10.60 15.77
C MET A 95 -33.61 10.56 15.90
N PRO A 96 -32.86 11.45 15.21
CA PRO A 96 -31.41 11.49 15.34
C PRO A 96 -31.00 11.77 16.78
N SER A 97 -30.17 10.87 17.34
CA SER A 97 -29.64 11.00 18.70
C SER A 97 -28.55 12.09 18.70
N TYR A 98 -28.76 13.13 19.51
CA TYR A 98 -27.78 14.19 19.72
C TYR A 98 -27.29 14.14 21.18
N PRO A 99 -26.02 14.46 21.46
CA PRO A 99 -25.53 14.59 22.83
C PRO A 99 -26.36 15.64 23.58
N THR A 100 -26.84 15.28 24.77
CA THR A 100 -27.65 16.15 25.62
C THR A 100 -26.79 17.20 26.32
N THR A 101 -25.56 16.82 26.68
CA THR A 101 -24.59 17.64 27.42
C THR A 101 -23.28 17.78 26.65
N SER A 102 -22.55 18.90 26.82
CA SER A 102 -21.20 19.05 26.26
C SER A 102 -20.25 17.95 26.74
N GLN A 103 -20.40 17.51 28.00
CA GLN A 103 -19.66 16.38 28.55
C GLN A 103 -19.93 15.07 27.79
N ASP A 104 -21.18 14.78 27.43
CA ASP A 104 -21.53 13.58 26.67
C ASP A 104 -20.91 13.59 25.27
N TYR A 105 -20.81 14.77 24.65
CA TYR A 105 -20.15 14.94 23.36
C TYR A 105 -18.65 14.64 23.44
N TYR A 106 -17.93 15.20 24.42
CA TYR A 106 -16.50 14.91 24.60
C TYR A 106 -16.24 13.48 25.07
N ARG A 107 -17.19 12.85 25.78
CA ARG A 107 -17.16 11.43 26.14
C ARG A 107 -17.15 10.53 24.90
N GLN A 108 -18.00 10.84 23.92
CA GLN A 108 -18.02 10.10 22.64
C GLN A 108 -16.66 10.18 21.95
N ILE A 109 -16.11 11.39 21.79
CA ILE A 109 -14.78 11.61 21.19
C ILE A 109 -13.70 10.83 21.96
N TYR A 110 -13.73 10.89 23.29
CA TYR A 110 -12.78 10.20 24.15
C TYR A 110 -12.75 8.69 23.90
N PHE A 111 -13.92 8.04 23.88
CA PHE A 111 -14.00 6.60 23.60
C PHE A 111 -13.67 6.26 22.16
N GLU A 112 -14.13 7.05 21.18
CA GLU A 112 -13.78 6.83 19.78
C GLU A 112 -12.26 6.88 19.55
N CYS A 113 -11.56 7.82 20.19
CA CYS A 113 -10.10 7.89 20.10
C CYS A 113 -9.42 6.67 20.73
N ILE A 114 -9.88 6.19 21.89
CA ILE A 114 -9.30 5.01 22.54
C ILE A 114 -9.59 3.75 21.72
N ASP A 115 -10.82 3.58 21.26
CA ASP A 115 -11.25 2.43 20.45
C ASP A 115 -10.47 2.40 19.12
N PHE A 116 -10.25 3.56 18.50
CA PHE A 116 -9.39 3.68 17.32
C PHE A 116 -7.95 3.21 17.60
N MET A 117 -7.35 3.64 18.72
CA MET A 117 -5.99 3.25 19.10
C MET A 117 -5.89 1.75 19.40
N ILE A 118 -6.86 1.19 20.13
CA ILE A 118 -6.93 -0.26 20.40
C ILE A 118 -7.04 -1.03 19.09
N ASN A 119 -7.95 -0.64 18.19
CA ASN A 119 -8.13 -1.28 16.89
C ASN A 119 -6.87 -1.19 16.02
N ALA A 120 -6.16 -0.05 16.05
CA ALA A 120 -4.91 0.11 15.32
C ALA A 120 -3.82 -0.86 15.82
N ILE A 121 -3.72 -1.05 17.14
CA ILE A 121 -2.79 -2.03 17.73
C ILE A 121 -3.22 -3.45 17.34
N GLU A 122 -4.51 -3.79 17.45
CA GLU A 122 -5.02 -5.11 17.09
C GLU A 122 -4.79 -5.44 15.61
N GLN A 123 -5.13 -4.55 14.69
CA GLN A 123 -4.95 -4.76 13.26
C GLN A 123 -3.47 -4.96 12.88
N ARG A 124 -2.56 -4.35 13.63
CA ARG A 124 -1.12 -4.49 13.39
C ARG A 124 -0.55 -5.81 13.91
N PHE A 125 -0.97 -6.24 15.09
CA PHE A 125 -0.38 -7.38 15.78
C PHE A 125 -1.16 -8.70 15.60
N ASN A 126 -2.45 -8.63 15.32
CA ASN A 126 -3.30 -9.80 15.08
C ASN A 126 -3.36 -10.16 13.58
N GLN A 127 -2.19 -10.30 12.95
CA GLN A 127 -2.07 -10.68 11.55
C GLN A 127 -1.75 -12.17 11.43
N PRO A 128 -2.38 -12.92 10.52
CA PRO A 128 -2.11 -14.36 10.35
C PRO A 128 -0.65 -14.68 10.06
N SER A 129 0.06 -13.81 9.34
CA SER A 129 1.49 -13.96 9.06
C SER A 129 2.36 -13.75 10.30
N PHE A 130 1.93 -12.86 11.20
CA PHE A 130 2.65 -12.55 12.44
C PHE A 130 2.46 -13.67 13.47
N SER A 131 1.28 -14.29 13.55
CA SER A 131 1.05 -15.45 14.43
C SER A 131 1.93 -16.64 14.05
N VAL A 132 2.10 -16.92 12.75
CA VAL A 132 3.03 -17.96 12.28
C VAL A 132 4.46 -17.71 12.81
N TYR A 133 4.93 -16.46 12.70
CA TYR A 133 6.26 -16.08 13.18
C TYR A 133 6.38 -16.23 14.70
N GLU A 134 5.37 -15.75 15.44
CA GLU A 134 5.30 -15.87 16.90
C GLU A 134 5.34 -17.32 17.36
N GLN A 135 4.56 -18.21 16.73
CA GLN A 135 4.50 -19.64 17.09
C GLN A 135 5.86 -20.33 16.88
N MET A 136 6.53 -20.08 15.76
CA MET A 136 7.86 -20.66 15.49
C MET A 136 8.93 -20.15 16.46
N GLU A 137 8.91 -18.85 16.78
CA GLU A 137 9.85 -18.26 17.72
C GLU A 137 9.60 -18.73 19.15
N SER A 138 8.31 -18.75 19.57
CA SER A 138 7.84 -19.27 20.86
C SER A 138 8.28 -20.72 21.04
N PHE A 139 8.13 -21.55 20.01
CA PHE A 139 8.56 -22.95 20.03
C PHE A 139 10.02 -23.11 20.47
N LEU A 140 10.95 -22.43 19.79
CA LEU A 140 12.37 -22.56 20.08
C LEU A 140 12.74 -21.99 21.46
N LEU A 141 12.11 -20.90 21.88
CA LEU A 141 12.34 -20.31 23.21
C LEU A 141 11.76 -21.18 24.33
N LYS A 142 10.58 -21.77 24.15
CA LYS A 142 9.96 -22.69 25.11
C LYS A 142 10.78 -23.97 25.28
N VAL A 143 11.34 -24.49 24.19
CA VAL A 143 12.25 -25.64 24.22
C VAL A 143 13.48 -25.33 25.09
N LEU A 144 14.10 -24.16 24.93
CA LEU A 144 15.28 -23.79 25.74
C LEU A 144 14.94 -23.53 27.21
N ASN A 145 13.74 -23.03 27.51
CA ASN A 145 13.29 -22.73 28.87
C ASN A 145 12.58 -23.91 29.56
N ASP A 146 12.58 -25.10 28.96
CA ASP A 146 11.87 -26.30 29.46
C ASP A 146 10.38 -26.05 29.76
N GLN A 147 9.72 -25.26 28.91
CA GLN A 147 8.28 -25.00 28.99
C GLN A 147 7.49 -25.94 28.07
N ASP A 148 6.18 -26.03 28.29
CA ASP A 148 5.29 -26.81 27.40
C ASP A 148 5.20 -26.17 26.01
N TYR A 149 5.58 -26.94 25.00
CA TYR A 149 5.62 -26.58 23.57
C TYR A 149 4.67 -27.45 22.72
N SER A 150 3.77 -28.21 23.35
CA SER A 150 2.84 -29.13 22.67
C SER A 150 2.00 -28.44 21.59
N THR A 151 1.48 -27.25 21.88
CA THR A 151 0.68 -26.45 20.96
C THR A 151 1.46 -26.00 19.73
N GLU A 152 2.68 -25.48 19.95
CA GLU A 152 3.55 -25.02 18.87
C GLU A 152 4.05 -26.18 18.00
N LEU A 153 4.33 -27.34 18.61
CA LEU A 153 4.76 -28.53 17.88
C LEU A 153 3.65 -29.03 16.95
N GLN A 154 2.40 -29.06 17.44
CA GLN A 154 1.26 -29.44 16.63
C GLN A 154 1.02 -28.45 15.48
N PHE A 155 1.19 -27.15 15.74
CA PHE A 155 1.13 -26.13 14.69
C PHE A 155 2.18 -26.37 13.59
N LEU A 156 3.42 -26.71 13.96
CA LEU A 156 4.48 -27.04 13.00
C LEU A 156 4.17 -28.33 12.21
N GLU A 157 3.57 -29.33 12.84
CA GLU A 157 3.15 -30.56 12.19
C GLU A 157 2.05 -30.29 11.15
N ASP A 158 1.04 -29.50 11.50
CA ASP A 158 -0.09 -29.20 10.62
C ASP A 158 0.31 -28.32 9.43
N ASN A 159 1.21 -27.35 9.62
CA ASN A 159 1.51 -26.33 8.61
C ASN A 159 2.84 -26.54 7.86
N TYR A 160 3.77 -27.32 8.43
CA TYR A 160 5.14 -27.48 7.92
C TYR A 160 5.59 -28.95 7.83
N SER A 161 4.66 -29.92 7.81
CA SER A 161 4.97 -31.35 7.61
C SER A 161 5.74 -31.65 6.32
N GLY A 162 5.63 -30.80 5.29
CA GLY A 162 6.43 -30.92 4.06
C GLY A 162 7.90 -30.52 4.21
N ASP A 163 8.21 -29.63 5.16
CA ASP A 163 9.56 -29.10 5.39
C ASP A 163 10.26 -29.77 6.58
N LEU A 164 9.49 -30.36 7.51
CA LEU A 164 9.97 -30.87 8.80
C LEU A 164 9.52 -32.31 9.04
N ASP A 165 10.48 -33.19 9.34
CA ASP A 165 10.20 -34.49 9.96
C ASP A 165 10.09 -34.33 11.48
N ILE A 166 8.87 -34.38 12.00
CA ILE A 166 8.56 -34.23 13.44
C ILE A 166 9.20 -35.35 14.29
N GLY A 167 9.31 -36.56 13.74
CA GLY A 167 9.94 -37.69 14.43
C GLY A 167 11.42 -37.43 14.67
N ALA A 168 12.14 -37.01 13.63
CA ALA A 168 13.53 -36.60 13.72
C ALA A 168 13.70 -35.33 14.58
N LEU A 169 12.82 -34.34 14.43
CA LEU A 169 12.88 -33.08 15.16
C LEU A 169 12.86 -33.31 16.68
N LYS A 170 11.98 -34.18 17.20
CA LYS A 170 11.92 -34.51 18.64
C LYS A 170 13.27 -34.97 19.20
N SER A 171 13.99 -35.82 18.48
CA SER A 171 15.34 -36.24 18.88
C SER A 171 16.36 -35.10 18.80
N GLN A 172 16.22 -34.20 17.82
CA GLN A 172 17.11 -33.05 17.67
C GLN A 172 16.89 -31.99 18.76
N LEU A 173 15.69 -31.85 19.33
CA LEU A 173 15.42 -30.89 20.41
C LEU A 173 16.29 -31.16 21.64
N GLU A 174 16.50 -32.42 22.02
CA GLU A 174 17.35 -32.78 23.16
C GLU A 174 18.82 -32.39 22.92
N ILE A 175 19.31 -32.62 21.69
CA ILE A 175 20.67 -32.21 21.30
C ILE A 175 20.78 -30.69 21.32
N PHE A 176 19.78 -29.99 20.80
CA PHE A 176 19.75 -28.54 20.75
C PHE A 176 19.78 -27.88 22.13
N LYS A 177 19.02 -28.42 23.10
CA LYS A 177 19.08 -27.97 24.50
C LYS A 177 20.49 -28.10 25.07
N LEU A 178 21.17 -29.22 24.80
CA LEU A 178 22.54 -29.45 25.27
C LEU A 178 23.55 -28.48 24.62
N LEU A 179 23.41 -28.22 23.31
CA LEU A 179 24.29 -27.31 22.58
C LEU A 179 24.16 -25.85 23.03
N LEU A 180 22.97 -25.44 23.50
CA LEU A 180 22.69 -24.06 23.93
C LEU A 180 22.54 -23.88 25.44
N LYS A 181 22.85 -24.90 26.25
CA LYS A 181 22.64 -24.88 27.70
C LYS A 181 23.36 -23.74 28.42
N ASP A 182 24.57 -23.41 27.96
CA ASP A 182 25.40 -22.35 28.56
C ASP A 182 25.16 -20.98 27.91
N ALA A 183 24.25 -20.89 26.94
CA ALA A 183 23.96 -19.67 26.20
C ALA A 183 22.80 -18.91 26.84
N ASP A 184 23.06 -17.70 27.32
CA ASP A 184 22.02 -16.77 27.77
C ASP A 184 21.25 -16.21 26.55
N CYS A 185 20.25 -16.96 26.10
CA CYS A 185 19.44 -16.62 24.93
C CYS A 185 18.13 -15.96 25.38
N VAL A 186 18.07 -14.63 25.31
CA VAL A 186 16.86 -13.87 25.66
C VAL A 186 15.89 -13.76 24.47
N CYS A 187 16.42 -13.81 23.25
CA CYS A 187 15.63 -13.69 22.02
C CYS A 187 16.18 -14.58 20.90
N PHE A 188 15.39 -14.74 19.83
CA PHE A 188 15.79 -15.51 18.65
C PHE A 188 17.07 -15.00 18.00
N TYR A 189 17.35 -13.70 18.06
CA TYR A 189 18.59 -13.16 17.52
C TYR A 189 19.83 -13.70 18.25
N ASP A 190 19.79 -13.79 19.58
CA ASP A 190 20.92 -14.32 20.37
C ASP A 190 21.13 -15.82 20.06
N MET A 191 20.03 -16.57 19.91
CA MET A 191 20.05 -17.97 19.46
C MET A 191 20.66 -18.11 18.05
N LEU A 192 20.27 -17.27 17.09
CA LEU A 192 20.83 -17.31 15.73
C LEU A 192 22.33 -17.03 15.69
N VAL A 193 22.81 -16.08 16.51
CA VAL A 193 24.24 -15.81 16.63
C VAL A 193 24.97 -17.05 17.12
N LYS A 194 24.43 -17.72 18.15
CA LYS A 194 25.01 -18.95 18.70
C LYS A 194 25.00 -20.11 17.72
N ILE A 195 23.88 -20.36 17.05
CA ILE A 195 23.77 -21.40 16.01
C ILE A 195 24.78 -21.14 14.88
N ARG A 196 25.04 -19.88 14.54
CA ARG A 196 26.02 -19.52 13.50
C ARG A 196 27.46 -19.87 13.91
N GLU A 197 27.78 -19.69 15.19
CA GLU A 197 29.08 -20.00 15.80
C GLU A 197 29.36 -21.52 15.90
N LEU A 198 28.31 -22.37 15.87
CA LEU A 198 28.48 -23.83 15.96
C LEU A 198 29.27 -24.41 14.77
N PRO A 199 30.12 -25.43 15.00
CA PRO A 199 30.73 -26.24 13.94
C PRO A 199 29.72 -26.90 13.00
N GLU A 200 30.10 -27.11 11.74
CA GLU A 200 29.25 -27.77 10.74
C GLU A 200 28.76 -29.18 11.12
N PRO A 201 29.54 -30.04 11.80
CA PRO A 201 29.04 -31.34 12.28
C PRO A 201 27.88 -31.20 13.27
N GLU A 202 27.97 -30.25 14.21
CA GLU A 202 26.92 -30.01 15.21
C GLU A 202 25.66 -29.45 14.54
N LYS A 203 25.82 -28.53 13.59
CA LYS A 203 24.71 -28.02 12.76
C LYS A 203 23.97 -29.14 12.03
N LYS A 204 24.67 -30.14 11.50
CA LYS A 204 24.04 -31.30 10.84
C LYS A 204 23.21 -32.15 11.81
N MET A 205 23.60 -32.21 13.09
CA MET A 205 22.83 -32.94 14.11
C MET A 205 21.51 -32.25 14.46
N ILE A 206 21.36 -30.95 14.17
CA ILE A 206 20.15 -30.15 14.42
C ILE A 206 19.54 -29.60 13.12
N SER A 207 19.60 -30.38 12.04
CA SER A 207 19.19 -29.95 10.69
C SER A 207 17.77 -29.37 10.60
N HIS A 208 16.78 -29.95 11.30
CA HIS A 208 15.40 -29.48 11.28
C HIS A 208 15.24 -28.17 12.04
N ILE A 209 16.00 -27.98 13.12
CA ILE A 209 16.01 -26.72 13.87
C ILE A 209 16.63 -25.60 13.03
N ILE A 210 17.65 -25.92 12.22
CA ILE A 210 18.20 -24.99 11.23
C ILE A 210 17.15 -24.65 10.16
N THR A 211 16.35 -25.62 9.72
CA THR A 211 15.23 -25.36 8.80
C THR A 211 14.21 -24.39 9.42
N ILE A 212 13.80 -24.59 10.68
CA ILE A 212 12.92 -23.65 11.39
C ILE A 212 13.57 -22.25 11.46
N CYS A 213 14.85 -22.17 11.83
CA CYS A 213 15.57 -20.89 11.87
C CYS A 213 15.61 -20.19 10.50
N LYS A 214 15.68 -20.94 9.40
CA LYS A 214 15.61 -20.40 8.03
C LYS A 214 14.19 -19.93 7.70
N LEU A 215 13.17 -20.70 8.03
CA LEU A 215 11.77 -20.32 7.81
C LEU A 215 11.43 -18.99 8.50
N ILE A 216 11.87 -18.81 9.75
CA ILE A 216 11.72 -17.56 10.48
C ILE A 216 12.42 -16.39 9.76
N GLN A 217 13.63 -16.61 9.24
CA GLN A 217 14.40 -15.56 8.52
C GLN A 217 13.83 -15.20 7.14
N VAL A 218 13.10 -16.11 6.49
CA VAL A 218 12.52 -15.89 5.16
C VAL A 218 11.15 -15.20 5.26
N ASN A 219 10.43 -15.37 6.37
CA ASN A 219 9.15 -14.70 6.58
C ASN A 219 9.34 -13.17 6.65
N PRO A 220 8.68 -12.36 5.79
CA PRO A 220 8.85 -10.91 5.79
C PRO A 220 8.22 -10.26 7.04
N ALA A 221 8.94 -10.25 8.14
CA ALA A 221 8.64 -9.39 9.28
C ALA A 221 9.19 -7.99 9.00
N THR A 222 8.30 -7.03 8.71
CA THR A 222 8.69 -5.64 8.50
C THR A 222 9.15 -5.03 9.83
N SER A 223 10.45 -5.01 10.08
CA SER A 223 11.02 -4.20 11.17
C SER A 223 10.87 -2.71 10.85
N ALA A 224 10.76 -1.85 11.87
CA ALA A 224 10.79 -0.40 11.69
C ALA A 224 12.05 0.06 10.91
N SER A 225 13.16 -0.68 11.00
CA SER A 225 14.38 -0.44 10.23
C SER A 225 14.23 -0.80 8.75
N ALA A 226 13.55 -1.91 8.43
CA ALA A 226 13.19 -2.25 7.05
C ALA A 226 12.23 -1.20 6.46
N GLU A 227 11.17 -0.82 7.20
CA GLU A 227 10.22 0.21 6.75
C GLU A 227 10.89 1.57 6.54
N ARG A 228 11.78 2.00 7.46
CA ARG A 228 12.59 3.21 7.29
C ARG A 228 13.53 3.15 6.07
N SER A 229 13.99 1.95 5.72
CA SER A 229 14.86 1.72 4.56
C SER A 229 14.08 1.73 3.24
N PHE A 230 12.86 1.18 3.22
CA PHE A 230 11.95 1.17 2.06
C PHE A 230 11.08 2.42 1.91
N SER A 231 11.16 3.34 2.88
CA SER A 231 10.44 4.62 2.86
C SER A 231 10.59 5.31 1.52
N ALA A 232 9.45 5.65 0.90
CA ALA A 232 9.40 6.49 -0.30
C ALA A 232 10.21 7.78 -0.09
N ALA A 233 10.11 8.38 1.10
CA ALA A 233 10.85 9.59 1.44
C ALA A 233 12.38 9.39 1.42
N ARG A 234 12.89 8.22 1.84
CA ARG A 234 14.33 7.90 1.78
C ARG A 234 14.80 7.68 0.33
N ARG A 235 13.96 7.06 -0.52
CA ARG A 235 14.23 6.92 -1.96
C ARG A 235 14.19 8.27 -2.69
N LEU A 236 13.35 9.19 -2.25
CA LEU A 236 13.26 10.55 -2.79
C LEU A 236 14.40 11.45 -2.29
N LYS A 237 14.68 11.46 -0.97
CA LYS A 237 15.82 12.16 -0.34
C LYS A 237 17.10 11.32 -0.41
N THR A 238 17.64 11.21 -1.62
CA THR A 238 18.98 10.68 -1.81
C THR A 238 20.05 11.66 -1.34
N TRP A 239 21.28 11.19 -1.13
CA TRP A 239 22.41 12.05 -0.75
C TRP A 239 22.66 13.18 -1.77
N LEU A 240 22.40 12.93 -3.06
CA LEU A 240 22.47 13.91 -4.15
C LEU A 240 21.36 14.97 -4.09
N ARG A 241 20.30 14.76 -3.29
CA ARG A 241 19.18 15.71 -3.09
C ARG A 241 19.11 16.22 -1.65
N SER A 242 20.26 16.22 -0.95
CA SER A 242 20.35 16.61 0.46
C SER A 242 19.92 18.06 0.73
N THR A 243 20.04 18.96 -0.25
CA THR A 243 19.67 20.39 -0.17
C THR A 243 18.26 20.70 -0.68
N MET A 244 17.40 19.68 -0.86
CA MET A 244 16.08 19.86 -1.44
C MET A 244 15.09 20.54 -0.48
N SER A 245 14.32 21.51 -0.99
CA SER A 245 13.25 22.18 -0.25
C SER A 245 12.06 21.25 0.06
N GLN A 246 11.29 21.58 1.09
CA GLN A 246 10.11 20.81 1.47
C GLN A 246 9.04 20.78 0.37
N GLU A 247 8.86 21.89 -0.35
CA GLU A 247 7.94 21.97 -1.49
C GLU A 247 8.30 20.98 -2.60
N ARG A 248 9.59 20.90 -2.96
CA ARG A 248 10.06 19.95 -3.97
C ARG A 248 9.93 18.50 -3.50
N LEU A 249 10.14 18.23 -2.20
CA LEU A 249 9.88 16.91 -1.62
C LEU A 249 8.42 16.51 -1.79
N ASN A 250 7.49 17.37 -1.38
CA ASN A 250 6.06 17.08 -1.44
C ASN A 250 5.62 16.77 -2.88
N ASN A 251 6.05 17.59 -3.84
CA ASN A 251 5.74 17.36 -5.27
C ASN A 251 6.28 16.02 -5.78
N LEU A 252 7.53 15.68 -5.42
CA LEU A 252 8.11 14.38 -5.79
C LEU A 252 7.42 13.19 -5.11
N THR A 253 6.93 13.37 -3.89
CA THR A 253 6.16 12.33 -3.19
C THR A 253 4.85 12.05 -3.91
N VAL A 254 4.12 13.08 -4.35
CA VAL A 254 2.88 12.92 -5.13
C VAL A 254 3.14 12.16 -6.44
N ILE A 255 4.21 12.49 -7.14
CA ILE A 255 4.62 11.79 -8.37
C ILE A 255 4.96 10.32 -8.06
N ASN A 256 5.70 10.06 -6.98
CA ASN A 256 6.08 8.71 -6.59
C ASN A 256 4.89 7.85 -6.11
N GLU A 257 3.90 8.43 -5.45
CA GLU A 257 2.65 7.74 -5.08
C GLU A 257 1.80 7.41 -6.32
N HIS A 258 1.75 8.32 -7.29
CA HIS A 258 1.02 8.13 -8.54
C HIS A 258 1.95 7.76 -9.71
N LYS A 259 2.90 6.86 -9.47
CA LYS A 259 3.89 6.44 -10.46
C LYS A 259 3.25 5.92 -11.76
N GLU A 260 2.20 5.09 -11.67
CA GLU A 260 1.53 4.52 -12.85
C GLU A 260 0.89 5.59 -13.73
N ARG A 261 0.30 6.62 -13.12
CA ARG A 261 -0.24 7.77 -13.85
C ARG A 261 0.86 8.63 -14.45
N THR A 262 2.00 8.75 -13.75
CA THR A 262 3.15 9.53 -14.20
C THR A 262 3.85 8.83 -15.37
N ASP A 263 3.99 7.51 -15.33
CA ASP A 263 4.60 6.70 -16.39
C ASP A 263 3.80 6.78 -17.70
N GLY A 264 2.49 7.05 -17.61
CA GLY A 264 1.63 7.31 -18.76
C GLY A 264 1.69 8.74 -19.31
N LEU A 265 2.47 9.65 -18.71
CA LEU A 265 2.61 11.02 -19.20
C LEU A 265 3.66 11.11 -20.31
N CYS A 266 3.34 11.84 -21.38
CA CYS A 266 4.28 12.14 -22.44
C CYS A 266 5.28 13.22 -21.97
N LEU A 267 6.55 12.84 -21.80
CA LEU A 267 7.61 13.76 -21.38
C LEU A 267 7.85 14.90 -22.40
N VAL A 268 7.65 14.62 -23.70
CA VAL A 268 7.78 15.61 -24.78
C VAL A 268 6.75 16.71 -24.62
N ASP A 269 5.50 16.34 -24.34
CA ASP A 269 4.42 17.30 -24.16
C ASP A 269 4.68 18.18 -22.93
N ILE A 270 5.11 17.58 -21.83
CA ILE A 270 5.47 18.30 -20.60
C ILE A 270 6.66 19.25 -20.84
N ALA A 271 7.69 18.81 -21.56
CA ALA A 271 8.87 19.61 -21.85
C ALA A 271 8.52 20.81 -22.75
N ASN A 272 7.68 20.58 -23.75
CA ASN A 272 7.18 21.64 -24.62
C ASN A 272 6.29 22.63 -23.87
N GLU A 273 5.36 22.14 -23.04
CA GLU A 273 4.54 23.00 -22.18
C GLU A 273 5.41 23.85 -21.23
N PHE A 274 6.46 23.25 -20.65
CA PHE A 274 7.41 23.97 -19.79
C PHE A 274 8.15 25.09 -20.54
N CYS A 275 8.51 24.87 -21.79
CA CYS A 275 9.18 25.84 -22.65
C CYS A 275 8.24 26.96 -23.08
N GLU A 276 6.99 26.62 -23.43
CA GLU A 276 5.98 27.58 -23.87
C GLU A 276 5.53 28.53 -22.75
N ARG A 277 5.63 28.12 -21.48
CA ARG A 277 5.30 28.97 -20.33
C ARG A 277 6.21 30.21 -20.18
N ASN A 278 7.36 30.28 -20.85
CA ASN A 278 8.25 31.44 -20.79
C ASN A 278 9.05 31.61 -22.08
N GLU A 279 8.94 32.78 -22.72
CA GLU A 279 9.65 33.11 -23.97
C GLU A 279 11.18 32.91 -23.88
N ASN A 280 11.80 33.19 -22.73
CA ASN A 280 13.22 32.93 -22.54
C ASN A 280 13.56 31.43 -22.56
N ARG A 281 12.64 30.57 -22.07
CA ARG A 281 12.81 29.11 -22.11
C ARG A 281 12.61 28.59 -23.52
N LYS A 282 11.57 29.05 -24.21
CA LYS A 282 11.33 28.73 -25.62
C LYS A 282 12.53 29.07 -26.50
N ARG A 283 13.16 30.23 -26.29
CA ARG A 283 14.37 30.62 -27.02
C ARG A 283 15.59 29.74 -26.69
N ASN A 284 15.75 29.34 -25.43
CA ASN A 284 16.94 28.60 -25.00
C ASN A 284 16.85 27.09 -25.24
N PHE A 285 15.66 26.50 -25.05
CA PHE A 285 15.45 25.05 -25.11
C PHE A 285 14.73 24.59 -26.38
N GLY A 286 14.10 25.49 -27.13
CA GLY A 286 13.42 25.16 -28.38
C GLY A 286 12.16 24.32 -28.17
N ARG A 287 11.89 23.44 -29.13
CA ARG A 287 10.79 22.47 -29.11
C ARG A 287 11.37 21.07 -29.07
N PHE A 288 10.96 20.29 -28.08
CA PHE A 288 11.31 18.90 -27.91
C PHE A 288 10.49 18.02 -28.87
N VAL A 289 11.14 17.02 -29.42
CA VAL A 289 10.54 15.90 -30.17
C VAL A 289 10.81 14.59 -29.43
N GLU A 290 10.15 13.50 -29.82
CA GLU A 290 10.30 12.19 -29.16
C GLU A 290 11.77 11.72 -29.11
N SER A 291 12.56 12.00 -30.14
CA SER A 291 14.00 11.67 -30.14
C SER A 291 14.80 12.34 -29.03
N ASP A 292 14.31 13.46 -28.47
CA ASP A 292 15.02 14.25 -27.47
C ASP A 292 14.76 13.76 -26.03
N CYS A 293 13.60 13.11 -25.80
CA CYS A 293 13.21 12.62 -24.47
C CYS A 293 13.57 11.13 -24.27
N TYR A 294 13.79 10.37 -25.34
CA TYR A 294 14.26 8.98 -25.28
C TYR A 294 15.78 8.86 -25.44
N GLN A 295 16.52 9.57 -24.60
CA GLN A 295 17.91 9.24 -24.31
C GLN A 295 18.07 9.16 -22.80
N HIS A 296 17.88 7.97 -22.24
CA HIS A 296 18.66 7.44 -21.10
C HIS A 296 18.05 6.10 -20.63
N SER A 297 18.48 5.00 -21.25
CA SER A 297 19.14 3.99 -20.43
C SER A 297 20.48 4.59 -19.99
N ASN A 298 20.56 4.98 -18.72
CA ASN A 298 21.74 5.38 -17.95
C ASN A 298 23.08 5.38 -18.71
N ILE A 299 23.73 6.54 -18.88
CA ILE A 299 25.19 6.65 -18.79
C ILE A 299 25.55 8.06 -18.34
N CYS A 300 26.29 8.11 -17.23
CA CYS A 300 27.20 9.17 -16.88
C CYS A 300 28.58 8.72 -17.34
N ALA A 301 29.25 9.48 -18.20
CA ALA A 301 30.69 9.34 -18.42
C ALA A 301 31.29 10.71 -18.76
N ILE A 302 32.24 11.12 -17.92
CA ILE A 302 33.21 12.17 -18.22
C ILE A 302 34.09 11.62 -19.35
N CYS A 303 34.08 12.30 -20.49
CA CYS A 303 34.99 12.05 -21.60
C CYS A 303 35.93 13.24 -21.79
N GLN A 304 37.22 12.96 -21.74
CA GLN A 304 38.19 13.54 -22.67
C GLN A 304 38.86 12.33 -23.35
N LYS A 305 38.86 12.14 -24.67
CA LYS A 305 39.01 13.13 -25.74
C LYS A 305 38.45 12.62 -27.09
N GLU A 306 38.14 13.55 -27.99
CA GLU A 306 37.42 13.41 -29.26
C GLU A 306 38.28 13.04 -30.48
N ALA A 307 37.64 12.39 -31.47
CA ALA A 307 37.56 12.92 -32.84
C ALA A 307 36.23 12.47 -33.47
N LEU A 308 35.24 13.37 -33.47
CA LEU A 308 34.06 13.33 -34.32
C LEU A 308 34.43 13.91 -35.70
N GLU A 309 33.92 13.33 -36.79
CA GLU A 309 33.90 14.04 -38.07
C GLU A 309 32.79 15.10 -38.05
N CYS A 310 33.21 16.36 -37.94
CA CYS A 310 32.45 17.51 -38.43
C CYS A 310 32.78 17.76 -39.91
N LEU A 311 31.89 18.44 -40.62
CA LEU A 311 31.90 18.75 -42.07
C LEU A 311 33.15 19.48 -42.64
N THR A 312 34.32 19.52 -41.97
CA THR A 312 35.52 20.25 -42.42
C THR A 312 36.90 19.59 -42.15
N GLY A 313 37.03 18.26 -42.03
CA GLY A 313 38.35 17.54 -42.11
C GLY A 313 38.63 16.49 -41.01
N ALA A 314 39.36 15.41 -41.36
CA ALA A 314 39.50 14.17 -40.57
C ALA A 314 40.77 14.09 -39.68
N THR A 315 40.68 13.45 -38.50
CA THR A 315 41.82 13.13 -37.61
C THR A 315 41.68 11.77 -36.90
N THR A 316 42.81 11.16 -36.52
CA THR A 316 42.93 9.74 -36.04
C THR A 316 43.49 9.65 -34.60
N THR A 317 43.03 8.69 -33.77
CA THR A 317 43.48 8.49 -32.36
C THR A 317 43.55 7.01 -31.93
N GLN A 318 44.39 6.70 -30.92
CA GLN A 318 44.68 5.35 -30.39
C GLN A 318 43.91 5.00 -29.11
N VAL A 319 43.50 3.73 -28.97
CA VAL A 319 42.72 3.17 -27.84
C VAL A 319 43.52 2.12 -27.08
N HIS A 320 43.46 2.14 -25.74
CA HIS A 320 44.09 1.14 -24.88
C HIS A 320 43.06 0.26 -24.16
N VAL A 321 43.24 -1.06 -24.27
CA VAL A 321 42.40 -2.08 -23.62
C VAL A 321 43.08 -2.55 -22.34
N ILE A 322 42.38 -2.46 -21.20
CA ILE A 322 42.89 -2.87 -19.89
C ILE A 322 42.18 -4.16 -19.46
N LYS A 323 42.95 -5.14 -18.96
CA LYS A 323 42.44 -6.43 -18.49
C LYS A 323 41.95 -6.32 -17.04
N GLY A 324 40.65 -6.45 -16.80
CA GLY A 324 40.05 -6.40 -15.46
C GLY A 324 38.55 -6.74 -15.46
N ASN A 325 37.99 -7.01 -14.28
CA ASN A 325 36.59 -7.41 -14.09
C ASN A 325 35.69 -6.19 -13.85
N PHE A 326 35.69 -5.26 -14.81
CA PHE A 326 34.90 -4.02 -14.78
C PHE A 326 33.87 -4.06 -15.91
N GLY A 327 32.69 -3.48 -15.68
CA GLY A 327 31.61 -3.43 -16.69
C GLY A 327 32.04 -2.71 -17.97
N CYS A 328 31.62 -3.22 -19.12
CA CYS A 328 31.98 -2.66 -20.43
C CYS A 328 31.39 -1.26 -20.59
N LEU A 329 32.22 -0.28 -20.96
CA LEU A 329 31.81 1.12 -21.11
C LEU A 329 31.00 1.37 -22.40
N LEU A 330 31.15 0.48 -23.38
CA LEU A 330 30.46 0.57 -24.67
C LEU A 330 29.19 -0.29 -24.63
N SER A 331 28.07 0.30 -25.06
CA SER A 331 26.83 -0.46 -25.22
C SER A 331 26.99 -1.53 -26.30
N TYR A 332 26.18 -2.60 -26.21
CA TYR A 332 26.15 -3.67 -27.21
C TYR A 332 25.98 -3.14 -28.64
N GLN A 333 25.09 -2.15 -28.85
CA GLN A 333 24.86 -1.55 -30.17
C GLN A 333 26.11 -0.81 -30.67
N THR A 334 26.80 -0.07 -29.80
CA THR A 334 28.00 0.70 -30.16
C THR A 334 29.18 -0.22 -30.47
N ALA A 335 29.36 -1.30 -29.69
CA ALA A 335 30.42 -2.27 -29.92
C ALA A 335 30.21 -3.09 -31.22
N SER A 336 28.96 -3.36 -31.59
CA SER A 336 28.61 -4.03 -32.83
C SER A 336 28.80 -3.10 -34.05
N ALA A 337 28.41 -1.83 -33.96
CA ALA A 337 28.60 -0.85 -35.03
C ALA A 337 30.08 -0.52 -35.30
N LEU A 338 30.92 -0.58 -34.26
CA LEU A 338 32.38 -0.42 -34.37
C LEU A 338 33.10 -1.71 -34.81
N GLY A 339 32.38 -2.82 -35.04
CA GLY A 339 32.94 -4.10 -35.46
C GLY A 339 33.79 -4.81 -34.39
N LEU A 340 33.67 -4.42 -33.11
CA LEU A 340 34.48 -4.96 -32.01
C LEU A 340 33.98 -6.32 -31.52
N ILE A 341 32.75 -6.72 -31.86
CA ILE A 341 32.12 -7.99 -31.48
C ILE A 341 31.52 -8.65 -32.73
N MET A 342 31.99 -9.85 -33.06
CA MET A 342 31.42 -10.70 -34.12
C MET A 342 30.50 -11.75 -33.50
N LEU A 343 29.19 -11.65 -33.73
CA LEU A 343 28.20 -12.60 -33.23
C LEU A 343 27.75 -13.53 -34.34
N ASN A 344 28.29 -14.75 -34.36
CA ASN A 344 27.73 -15.84 -35.14
C ASN A 344 26.56 -16.43 -34.37
N VAL A 345 25.37 -15.83 -34.48
CA VAL A 345 24.14 -16.43 -33.95
C VAL A 345 23.54 -17.30 -35.05
N ASN A 346 23.52 -18.61 -34.82
CA ASN A 346 22.78 -19.56 -35.65
C ASN A 346 21.29 -19.15 -35.66
N ASN A 347 20.83 -18.68 -36.81
CA ASN A 347 19.44 -18.28 -37.05
C ASN A 347 18.50 -19.47 -36.83
N VAL A 348 17.83 -19.52 -35.67
CA VAL A 348 16.57 -20.25 -35.53
C VAL A 348 15.47 -19.23 -35.77
N LYS A 349 14.80 -19.31 -36.93
CA LYS A 349 13.63 -18.48 -37.24
C LYS A 349 12.47 -18.88 -36.31
N PRO A 350 11.95 -17.99 -35.45
CA PRO A 350 10.66 -18.20 -34.83
C PRO A 350 9.59 -17.77 -35.84
N GLU A 351 8.73 -18.71 -36.26
CA GLU A 351 7.48 -18.38 -36.94
C GLU A 351 6.49 -17.80 -35.92
N HIS A 352 6.73 -16.55 -35.50
CA HIS A 352 5.79 -15.81 -34.67
C HIS A 352 5.18 -14.67 -35.48
N ALA A 353 3.86 -14.72 -35.65
CA ALA A 353 3.08 -13.67 -36.30
C ALA A 353 3.35 -12.32 -35.63
N THR A 354 3.54 -11.29 -36.45
CA THR A 354 3.78 -9.93 -35.97
C THR A 354 2.54 -9.37 -35.27
N HIS A 355 2.73 -8.46 -34.31
CA HIS A 355 1.65 -7.82 -33.55
C HIS A 355 0.56 -7.23 -34.46
N GLU A 356 0.96 -6.64 -35.60
CA GLU A 356 0.03 -6.10 -36.61
C GLU A 356 -0.84 -7.17 -37.28
N GLN A 357 -0.32 -8.38 -37.49
CA GLN A 357 -1.07 -9.50 -38.05
C GLN A 357 -2.12 -9.99 -37.07
N LEU A 358 -1.79 -10.09 -35.78
CA LEU A 358 -2.74 -10.48 -34.73
C LEU A 358 -3.84 -9.42 -34.55
N MET A 359 -3.51 -8.13 -34.60
CA MET A 359 -4.50 -7.06 -34.51
C MET A 359 -5.47 -7.06 -35.71
N LYS A 360 -5.00 -7.42 -36.90
CA LYS A 360 -5.88 -7.61 -38.07
C LYS A 360 -6.75 -8.86 -37.95
N GLU A 361 -6.18 -9.98 -37.51
CA GLU A 361 -6.87 -11.27 -37.40
C GLU A 361 -7.99 -11.23 -36.34
N TYR A 362 -7.73 -10.57 -35.21
CA TYR A 362 -8.65 -10.49 -34.08
C TYR A 362 -9.33 -9.13 -33.94
N ALA A 363 -9.40 -8.32 -35.02
CA ALA A 363 -10.00 -6.99 -35.00
C ALA A 363 -11.44 -6.96 -34.44
N HIS A 364 -12.18 -8.07 -34.62
CA HIS A 364 -13.54 -8.24 -34.10
C HIS A 364 -13.63 -8.34 -32.57
N LEU A 365 -12.54 -8.65 -31.86
CA LEU A 365 -12.49 -8.68 -30.38
C LEU A 365 -12.31 -7.29 -29.77
N PHE A 366 -11.88 -6.31 -30.57
CA PHE A 366 -11.51 -4.97 -30.09
C PHE A 366 -12.51 -3.87 -30.48
N ASN A 367 -13.59 -4.23 -31.18
CA ASN A 367 -14.60 -3.28 -31.66
C ASN A 367 -15.99 -3.63 -31.10
N GLY A 368 -16.60 -2.69 -30.36
CA GLY A 368 -17.96 -2.80 -29.81
C GLY A 368 -18.05 -3.36 -28.39
N ILE A 369 -19.26 -3.38 -27.83
CA ILE A 369 -19.51 -3.77 -26.42
C ILE A 369 -19.54 -5.28 -26.20
N GLY A 370 -19.65 -6.09 -27.28
CA GLY A 370 -19.64 -7.55 -27.21
C GLY A 370 -20.89 -8.15 -26.54
N THR A 371 -21.29 -9.35 -26.96
CA THR A 371 -22.43 -10.07 -26.35
C THR A 371 -22.06 -11.52 -26.06
N ILE A 372 -22.49 -12.03 -24.90
CA ILE A 372 -22.33 -13.44 -24.55
C ILE A 372 -23.44 -14.22 -25.24
N LYS A 373 -23.08 -15.08 -26.19
CA LYS A 373 -24.05 -15.93 -26.90
C LYS A 373 -24.61 -17.00 -25.96
N ASN A 374 -25.91 -17.26 -26.08
CA ASN A 374 -26.62 -18.36 -25.39
C ASN A 374 -26.66 -18.27 -23.85
N PHE A 375 -26.48 -17.08 -23.28
CA PHE A 375 -26.61 -16.87 -21.85
C PHE A 375 -27.63 -15.76 -21.57
N GLU A 376 -28.72 -16.12 -20.91
CA GLU A 376 -29.74 -15.17 -20.47
C GLU A 376 -29.78 -15.12 -18.94
N VAL A 377 -29.54 -13.95 -18.37
CA VAL A 377 -29.61 -13.73 -16.92
C VAL A 377 -31.06 -13.69 -16.47
N LYS A 378 -31.49 -14.66 -15.66
CA LYS A 378 -32.75 -14.59 -14.92
C LYS A 378 -32.53 -13.87 -13.60
N LEU A 379 -33.20 -12.74 -13.41
CA LEU A 379 -33.23 -12.03 -12.12
C LEU A 379 -34.29 -12.68 -11.24
N HIS A 380 -33.89 -13.20 -10.09
CA HIS A 380 -34.82 -13.73 -9.10
C HIS A 380 -35.45 -12.56 -8.33
N ILE A 381 -36.73 -12.29 -8.59
CA ILE A 381 -37.52 -11.28 -7.90
C ILE A 381 -38.34 -12.00 -6.81
N ASP A 382 -38.42 -11.40 -5.63
CA ASP A 382 -39.30 -11.87 -4.56
C ASP A 382 -40.74 -11.45 -4.87
N ASP A 383 -41.59 -12.42 -5.22
CA ASP A 383 -42.99 -12.21 -5.60
C ASP A 383 -43.86 -11.63 -4.46
N THR A 384 -43.34 -11.62 -3.22
CA THR A 384 -44.04 -11.00 -2.09
C THR A 384 -43.92 -9.47 -2.06
N VAL A 385 -43.00 -8.90 -2.84
CA VAL A 385 -42.75 -7.45 -2.87
C VAL A 385 -43.47 -6.81 -4.05
N PRO A 386 -44.41 -5.86 -3.81
CA PRO A 386 -45.07 -5.16 -4.90
C PRO A 386 -44.07 -4.27 -5.65
N PRO A 387 -44.10 -4.27 -7.00
CA PRO A 387 -43.18 -3.45 -7.78
C PRO A 387 -43.47 -1.95 -7.60
N VAL A 388 -42.42 -1.14 -7.57
CA VAL A 388 -42.48 0.30 -7.26
C VAL A 388 -42.04 1.15 -8.45
N ALA A 389 -42.96 1.95 -8.98
CA ALA A 389 -42.67 2.95 -10.01
C ALA A 389 -42.16 4.26 -9.36
N GLN A 390 -40.91 4.66 -9.66
CA GLN A 390 -40.36 5.95 -9.24
C GLN A 390 -40.48 7.00 -10.36
N THR A 391 -40.83 8.23 -9.99
CA THR A 391 -40.81 9.35 -10.94
C THR A 391 -39.36 9.69 -11.34
N PRO A 392 -39.06 9.90 -12.63
CA PRO A 392 -37.72 10.26 -13.07
C PRO A 392 -37.27 11.60 -12.49
N ARG A 393 -35.98 11.69 -12.11
CA ARG A 393 -35.39 12.94 -11.60
C ARG A 393 -35.30 13.97 -12.73
N ARG A 394 -35.56 15.24 -12.41
CA ARG A 394 -35.38 16.35 -13.36
C ARG A 394 -33.91 16.46 -13.76
N ILE A 395 -33.62 16.28 -15.05
CA ILE A 395 -32.28 16.47 -15.61
C ILE A 395 -32.05 17.97 -15.85
N PRO A 396 -30.92 18.55 -15.36
CA PRO A 396 -30.53 19.93 -15.65
C PRO A 396 -30.53 20.21 -17.14
N PHE A 397 -31.00 21.40 -17.54
CA PHE A 397 -31.22 21.75 -18.96
C PHE A 397 -29.99 21.50 -19.85
N HIS A 398 -28.80 21.91 -19.39
CA HIS A 398 -27.54 21.75 -20.13
C HIS A 398 -27.08 20.29 -20.30
N MET A 399 -27.63 19.35 -19.53
CA MET A 399 -27.31 17.92 -19.61
C MET A 399 -28.31 17.13 -20.46
N ARG A 400 -29.48 17.70 -20.79
CA ARG A 400 -30.54 16.97 -21.51
C ARG A 400 -30.06 16.46 -22.86
N GLN A 401 -29.34 17.28 -23.62
CA GLN A 401 -28.80 16.89 -24.92
C GLN A 401 -27.81 15.73 -24.77
N LYS A 402 -26.81 15.89 -23.89
CA LYS A 402 -25.80 14.86 -23.64
C LYS A 402 -26.39 13.52 -23.19
N VAL A 403 -27.42 13.58 -22.34
CA VAL A 403 -28.12 12.38 -21.89
C VAL A 403 -28.90 11.76 -23.05
N SER A 404 -29.60 12.55 -23.86
CA SER A 404 -30.30 12.05 -25.06
C SER A 404 -29.33 11.35 -26.02
N ASP A 405 -28.22 12.01 -26.37
CA ASP A 405 -27.24 11.48 -27.32
C ASP A 405 -26.65 10.15 -26.82
N ALA A 406 -26.38 10.04 -25.51
CA ALA A 406 -25.90 8.81 -24.89
C ALA A 406 -26.95 7.69 -24.91
N LEU A 407 -28.22 8.01 -24.70
CA LEU A 407 -29.31 7.03 -24.78
C LEU A 407 -29.51 6.53 -26.20
N ASP A 408 -29.45 7.42 -27.19
CA ASP A 408 -29.53 7.07 -28.60
C ASP A 408 -28.36 6.16 -29.01
N THR A 409 -27.16 6.40 -28.45
CA THR A 409 -25.97 5.55 -28.67
C THR A 409 -26.18 4.16 -28.09
N LEU A 410 -26.69 4.06 -26.86
CA LEU A 410 -26.98 2.78 -26.20
C LEU A 410 -28.11 1.99 -26.89
N GLU A 411 -29.10 2.68 -27.46
CA GLU A 411 -30.15 2.07 -28.28
C GLU A 411 -29.57 1.56 -29.60
N SER A 412 -28.68 2.32 -30.26
CA SER A 412 -27.99 1.87 -31.48
C SER A 412 -27.04 0.70 -31.25
N ASP A 413 -26.41 0.63 -30.07
CA ASP A 413 -25.51 -0.45 -29.67
C ASP A 413 -26.28 -1.72 -29.21
N GLY A 414 -27.61 -1.67 -29.17
CA GLY A 414 -28.46 -2.80 -28.75
C GLY A 414 -28.37 -3.12 -27.26
N VAL A 415 -27.90 -2.16 -26.44
CA VAL A 415 -27.79 -2.31 -24.98
C VAL A 415 -29.12 -2.04 -24.29
N ILE A 416 -29.94 -1.14 -24.85
CA ILE A 416 -31.28 -0.79 -24.36
C ILE A 416 -32.31 -0.84 -25.50
N GLU A 417 -33.59 -1.02 -25.15
CA GLU A 417 -34.71 -1.06 -26.08
C GLU A 417 -35.91 -0.30 -25.49
N LYS A 418 -36.83 0.14 -26.36
CA LYS A 418 -38.05 0.81 -25.93
C LYS A 418 -39.11 -0.22 -25.56
N VAL A 419 -39.70 -0.08 -24.37
CA VAL A 419 -40.79 -0.94 -23.89
C VAL A 419 -42.05 -0.10 -23.73
N SER A 420 -43.16 -0.60 -24.28
CA SER A 420 -44.47 0.07 -24.33
C SER A 420 -45.33 -0.18 -23.09
N ASP A 421 -45.05 -1.24 -22.34
CA ASP A 421 -45.83 -1.60 -21.15
C ASP A 421 -45.40 -0.77 -19.96
N ALA A 422 -46.35 -0.47 -19.06
CA ALA A 422 -46.12 0.27 -17.83
C ALA A 422 -45.13 -0.50 -16.94
N CYS A 423 -43.83 -0.27 -17.16
CA CYS A 423 -42.79 -0.96 -16.45
C CYS A 423 -42.83 -0.52 -14.99
N ILE A 424 -43.20 -1.44 -14.10
CA ILE A 424 -43.56 -1.12 -12.71
C ILE A 424 -42.29 -0.89 -11.85
N LEU A 425 -41.11 -0.85 -12.46
CA LEU A 425 -39.82 -0.61 -11.82
C LEU A 425 -39.05 0.47 -12.58
N TYR A 426 -38.94 1.65 -11.98
CA TYR A 426 -38.01 2.70 -12.41
C TYR A 426 -37.05 2.99 -11.26
N ARG A 427 -35.74 2.97 -11.51
CA ARG A 427 -34.73 3.44 -10.55
C ARG A 427 -33.89 4.53 -11.17
N THR A 428 -33.84 5.67 -10.50
CA THR A 428 -33.08 6.83 -10.97
C THR A 428 -31.57 6.63 -10.73
N SER A 429 -30.89 6.09 -11.75
CA SER A 429 -29.43 6.14 -11.96
C SER A 429 -28.56 5.73 -10.76
N GLU A 430 -28.39 4.43 -10.56
CA GLU A 430 -27.17 3.83 -9.99
C GLU A 430 -27.10 2.39 -10.54
N VAL A 431 -26.09 2.19 -11.38
CA VAL A 431 -25.71 1.00 -12.16
C VAL A 431 -26.30 -0.32 -11.65
N PHE A 432 -27.32 -0.83 -12.34
CA PHE A 432 -27.60 -2.25 -12.45
C PHE A 432 -28.04 -2.55 -13.88
N THR A 433 -27.34 -3.49 -14.49
CA THR A 433 -27.51 -3.98 -15.86
C THR A 433 -28.94 -4.52 -16.06
N ARG A 434 -29.54 -4.22 -17.24
CA ARG A 434 -30.96 -4.34 -17.66
C ARG A 434 -31.90 -3.18 -17.25
N MET A 435 -31.76 -2.09 -18.01
CA MET A 435 -32.81 -1.34 -18.75
C MET A 435 -34.00 -0.69 -18.01
N LEU A 436 -34.40 0.53 -18.44
CA LEU A 436 -35.76 0.86 -18.97
C LEU A 436 -36.07 2.37 -18.86
N ILE A 437 -36.35 2.98 -20.02
CA ILE A 437 -36.64 4.40 -20.17
C ILE A 437 -38.08 4.56 -20.66
N GLY A 438 -38.94 5.07 -19.80
CA GLY A 438 -40.23 5.62 -20.16
C GLY A 438 -40.12 7.13 -20.27
N PHE A 439 -40.19 7.68 -21.48
CA PHE A 439 -40.43 9.11 -21.68
C PHE A 439 -41.94 9.34 -21.79
N ALA A 440 -42.49 10.12 -20.86
CA ALA A 440 -43.75 10.81 -21.07
C ALA A 440 -43.46 12.01 -22.00
N LYS A 441 -43.98 11.93 -23.23
CA LYS A 441 -44.28 13.11 -24.04
C LYS A 441 -45.59 13.69 -23.51
N GLU A 442 -45.52 14.90 -22.95
CA GLU A 442 -46.51 15.98 -23.08
C GLU A 442 -45.85 17.30 -22.70
#